data_AF-A0A954YHD2-F1
#
_entry.id   AF-A0A954YHD2-F1
#
_cell.length_a   1.000
_cell.length_b   1.000
_cell.length_c   1.000
_cell.angle_alpha   90.00
_cell.angle_beta   90.00
_cell.angle_gamma   90.00
#
_symmetry.space_group_name_H-M   'P 1'
#
loop_
_entity.id
_entity.type
_entity.pdbx_description
1 polymer ?
#
loop_
_entity_poly.entity_id
_entity_poly.type
_entity_poly.pdbx_seq_one_letter_code
_entity_poly.pdbx_strand_id
1 'polypeptide(L)'
;PGESLVETMRRREQRRAGGVGPLFPTRAPSPAPGTGRTREPLEVYEVPGKPFAPPPHRAEAREAPPSVPADHDPTAPVLQVARTYLIREVHDEEGGFEIIDQHALHERINFEALKRDVESGVPEMQRFLVPELVEVSRDEIRRIEPHLDELRAIGIDVAVFGETTLAVHGVPVRLRRPEPEALVREILRS
;
A
#
# COMPACT_ATOMS: atom_id res chain seq x y z
N PRO A 1 -12.59 -19.86 44.69
CA PRO A 1 -13.69 -19.61 43.71
C PRO A 1 -13.11 -18.97 42.45
N GLY A 2 -12.52 -19.83 41.62
CA GLY A 2 -12.05 -19.47 40.29
C GLY A 2 -13.16 -19.75 39.29
N GLU A 3 -13.42 -18.80 38.39
CA GLU A 3 -14.10 -19.05 37.14
C GLU A 3 -13.06 -19.07 36.02
N SER A 4 -13.17 -20.09 35.17
CA SER A 4 -12.18 -20.48 34.17
C SER A 4 -12.39 -19.72 32.86
N LEU A 5 -11.29 -19.21 32.29
CA LEU A 5 -11.23 -18.54 30.98
C LEU A 5 -11.84 -19.38 29.82
N VAL A 6 -12.01 -20.68 30.05
CA VAL A 6 -12.62 -21.65 29.11
C VAL A 6 -14.15 -21.48 29.01
N GLU A 7 -14.80 -20.95 30.04
CA GLU A 7 -16.26 -20.75 30.07
C GLU A 7 -16.68 -19.49 29.31
N THR A 8 -15.82 -18.47 29.29
CA THR A 8 -16.00 -17.24 28.51
C THR A 8 -15.89 -17.48 27.00
N MET A 9 -15.10 -18.48 26.56
CA MET A 9 -14.92 -18.79 25.14
C MET A 9 -16.04 -19.66 24.55
N ARG A 10 -16.64 -20.57 25.34
CA ARG A 10 -17.81 -21.37 24.88
C ARG A 10 -19.05 -20.55 24.57
N ARG A 11 -19.18 -19.33 25.13
CA ARG A 11 -20.30 -18.43 24.85
C ARG A 11 -20.15 -17.66 23.53
N ARG A 12 -18.95 -17.59 22.97
CA ARG A 12 -18.67 -16.90 21.70
C ARG A 12 -18.86 -17.79 20.46
N GLU A 13 -18.80 -19.11 20.60
CA GLU A 13 -18.90 -20.03 19.46
C GLU A 13 -20.33 -20.46 19.10
N GLN A 14 -21.34 -20.24 19.96
CA GLN A 14 -22.73 -20.64 19.66
C GLN A 14 -23.56 -19.64 18.82
N ARG A 15 -22.94 -18.62 18.22
CA ARG A 15 -23.64 -17.66 17.34
C ARG A 15 -23.11 -17.59 15.91
N ARG A 16 -22.41 -18.64 15.46
CA ARG A 16 -22.10 -18.88 14.04
C ARG A 16 -22.68 -20.21 13.58
N ALA A 17 -23.99 -20.22 13.32
CA ALA A 17 -24.59 -21.24 12.47
C ALA A 17 -25.88 -20.67 11.86
N GLY A 18 -25.90 -20.51 10.54
CA GLY A 18 -27.15 -20.35 9.80
C GLY A 18 -27.12 -19.43 8.58
N GLY A 19 -26.81 -20.00 7.40
CA GLY A 19 -27.55 -19.68 6.17
C GLY A 19 -26.97 -18.63 5.22
N VAL A 20 -26.54 -19.07 4.04
CA VAL A 20 -26.27 -18.25 2.85
C VAL A 20 -27.54 -18.15 1.98
N GLY A 21 -27.89 -16.94 1.52
CA GLY A 21 -28.92 -16.65 0.50
C GLY A 21 -29.36 -15.16 0.51
N PRO A 22 -29.94 -14.61 -0.57
CA PRO A 22 -29.22 -14.01 -1.69
C PRO A 22 -29.20 -12.47 -1.72
N LEU A 23 -28.33 -11.97 -2.60
CA LEU A 23 -28.30 -10.67 -3.29
C LEU A 23 -29.47 -9.69 -3.05
N PHE A 24 -29.09 -8.49 -2.54
CA PHE A 24 -29.84 -7.22 -2.45
C PHE A 24 -31.03 -7.11 -1.50
N PRO A 25 -30.92 -6.31 -0.41
CA PRO A 25 -32.07 -5.69 0.21
C PRO A 25 -32.36 -4.31 -0.43
N THR A 26 -33.49 -4.27 -1.11
CA THR A 26 -34.24 -3.08 -1.53
C THR A 26 -34.57 -2.19 -0.33
N ARG A 27 -34.36 -0.86 -0.51
CA ARG A 27 -34.92 0.27 0.25
C ARG A 27 -34.49 0.40 1.73
N ALA A 28 -33.68 1.42 1.98
CA ALA A 28 -33.32 1.87 3.33
C ALA A 28 -34.58 2.29 4.14
N PRO A 29 -34.64 1.96 5.45
CA PRO A 29 -35.70 2.44 6.33
C PRO A 29 -35.52 3.94 6.62
N SER A 30 -36.63 4.67 6.62
CA SER A 30 -36.68 6.08 6.99
C SER A 30 -36.49 6.24 8.51
N PRO A 31 -35.60 7.12 9.01
CA PRO A 31 -35.42 7.32 10.44
C PRO A 31 -36.56 8.14 11.05
N ALA A 32 -37.11 7.64 12.16
CA ALA A 32 -38.04 8.37 13.02
C ALA A 32 -37.35 9.55 13.75
N PRO A 33 -38.06 10.65 14.04
CA PRO A 33 -37.46 11.87 14.58
C PRO A 33 -37.33 11.81 16.11
N GLY A 34 -36.16 12.18 16.65
CA GLY A 34 -35.93 12.21 18.10
C GLY A 34 -34.64 12.91 18.55
N THR A 35 -34.74 14.23 18.71
CA THR A 35 -34.02 15.12 19.68
C THR A 35 -32.48 15.11 19.76
N GLY A 36 -31.86 16.13 19.14
CA GLY A 36 -31.24 17.19 19.95
C GLY A 36 -29.73 17.21 20.19
N ARG A 37 -28.90 16.99 19.16
CA ARG A 37 -27.65 17.75 18.97
C ARG A 37 -27.49 18.02 17.49
N THR A 38 -27.88 19.21 17.07
CA THR A 38 -27.61 19.73 15.72
C THR A 38 -26.11 19.69 15.50
N ARG A 39 -25.62 18.70 14.75
CA ARG A 39 -24.37 18.88 14.02
C ARG A 39 -24.67 19.99 13.03
N GLU A 40 -23.97 21.10 13.16
CA GLU A 40 -23.98 22.11 12.10
C GLU A 40 -23.63 21.41 10.79
N PRO A 41 -24.41 21.64 9.71
CA PRO A 41 -24.04 21.11 8.41
C PRO A 41 -22.64 21.60 8.07
N LEU A 42 -21.78 20.70 7.57
CA LEU A 42 -20.57 21.15 6.88
C LEU A 42 -21.01 22.12 5.78
N GLU A 43 -20.65 23.39 5.92
CA GLU A 43 -20.83 24.35 4.84
C GLU A 43 -19.89 23.95 3.71
N VAL A 44 -20.47 23.35 2.67
CA VAL A 44 -19.80 23.14 1.40
C VAL A 44 -19.75 24.50 0.72
N TYR A 45 -18.60 25.15 0.78
CA TYR A 45 -18.36 26.37 0.01
C TYR A 45 -18.16 25.97 -1.45
N GLU A 46 -19.12 26.34 -2.31
CA GLU A 46 -18.90 26.35 -3.75
C GLU A 46 -17.87 27.43 -4.07
N VAL A 47 -16.66 27.00 -4.46
CA VAL A 47 -15.67 27.90 -5.04
C VAL A 47 -16.19 28.33 -6.41
N PRO A 48 -16.38 29.63 -6.70
CA PRO A 48 -16.75 30.08 -8.04
C PRO A 48 -15.61 29.76 -9.00
N GLY A 49 -15.76 28.67 -9.77
CA GLY A 49 -14.76 28.17 -10.69
C GLY A 49 -15.40 27.26 -11.71
N LYS A 50 -14.78 27.10 -12.88
CA LYS A 50 -15.25 26.17 -13.92
C LYS A 50 -15.50 24.78 -13.28
N PRO A 51 -16.59 24.07 -13.66
CA PRO A 51 -16.83 22.71 -13.20
C PRO A 51 -15.58 21.87 -13.41
N PHE A 52 -15.14 21.15 -12.38
CA PHE A 52 -14.09 20.16 -12.50
C PHE A 52 -14.56 19.11 -13.51
N ALA A 53 -14.05 19.17 -14.73
CA ALA A 53 -14.19 18.11 -15.70
C ALA A 53 -13.10 17.09 -15.37
N PRO A 54 -13.44 15.89 -14.86
CA PRO A 54 -12.45 14.84 -14.72
C PRO A 54 -11.80 14.63 -16.09
N PRO A 55 -10.46 14.57 -16.19
CA PRO A 55 -9.81 14.35 -17.47
C PRO A 55 -10.37 13.07 -18.08
N PRO A 56 -10.66 13.06 -19.40
CA PRO A 56 -11.15 11.85 -20.06
C PRO A 56 -10.16 10.72 -19.75
N HIS A 57 -10.65 9.57 -19.29
CA HIS A 57 -9.83 8.38 -19.07
C HIS A 57 -9.05 8.09 -20.36
N ARG A 58 -7.80 8.56 -20.40
CA ARG A 58 -6.92 8.39 -21.55
C ARG A 58 -6.36 6.99 -21.44
N ALA A 59 -6.85 6.11 -22.31
CA ALA A 59 -6.19 4.85 -22.58
C ALA A 59 -4.71 5.14 -22.92
N GLU A 60 -3.83 4.68 -22.04
CA GLU A 60 -2.41 4.38 -22.23
C GLU A 60 -1.67 5.29 -23.22
N ALA A 61 -1.51 6.56 -22.86
CA ALA A 61 -0.28 7.26 -23.19
C ALA A 61 0.65 7.03 -22.00
N ARG A 62 1.85 6.47 -22.22
CA ARG A 62 2.95 6.56 -21.25
C ARG A 62 3.15 8.03 -20.95
N GLU A 63 2.56 8.49 -19.86
CA GLU A 63 2.73 9.85 -19.37
C GLU A 63 4.21 9.99 -19.04
N ALA A 64 4.86 10.98 -19.64
CA ALA A 64 6.15 11.44 -19.13
C ALA A 64 5.95 11.71 -17.63
N PRO A 65 6.94 11.38 -16.77
CA PRO A 65 6.77 11.55 -15.33
C PRO A 65 6.26 12.98 -15.07
N PRO A 66 5.30 13.19 -14.15
CA PRO A 66 4.91 14.53 -13.77
C PRO A 66 6.19 15.27 -13.42
N SER A 67 6.54 16.26 -14.23
CA SER A 67 7.69 17.10 -14.00
C SER A 67 7.38 17.83 -12.73
N VAL A 68 8.03 17.42 -11.65
CA VAL A 68 7.92 18.10 -10.38
C VAL A 68 8.37 19.54 -10.63
N PRO A 69 7.52 20.57 -10.43
CA PRO A 69 7.92 21.94 -10.69
C PRO A 69 9.22 22.24 -9.96
N ALA A 70 10.14 22.92 -10.63
CA ALA A 70 11.50 23.17 -10.14
C ALA A 70 11.54 24.01 -8.85
N ASP A 71 10.42 24.63 -8.46
CA ASP A 71 10.27 25.39 -7.24
C ASP A 71 9.75 24.50 -6.10
N HIS A 72 10.64 23.66 -5.60
CA HIS A 72 10.39 22.85 -4.41
C HIS A 72 11.13 23.44 -3.22
N ASP A 73 10.42 24.26 -2.43
CA ASP A 73 10.88 24.58 -1.08
C ASP A 73 10.55 23.40 -0.14
N PRO A 74 11.55 22.66 0.36
CA PRO A 74 11.31 21.56 1.29
C PRO A 74 10.82 22.03 2.68
N THR A 75 10.86 23.34 2.95
CA THR A 75 10.38 23.96 4.18
C THR A 75 8.97 24.53 4.07
N ALA A 76 8.38 24.54 2.87
CA ALA A 76 7.02 24.99 2.66
C ALA A 76 6.02 24.16 3.49
N PRO A 77 4.97 24.80 4.04
CA PRO A 77 3.96 24.10 4.82
C PRO A 77 3.21 23.08 3.95
N VAL A 78 2.99 21.88 4.51
CA VAL A 78 2.23 20.80 3.89
C VAL A 78 1.09 20.38 4.82
N LEU A 79 -0.11 20.18 4.27
CA LEU A 79 -1.26 19.61 4.97
C LEU A 79 -1.37 18.12 4.66
N GLN A 80 -1.47 17.28 5.69
CA GLN A 80 -1.78 15.86 5.51
C GLN A 80 -3.28 15.61 5.72
N VAL A 81 -3.92 14.96 4.75
CA VAL A 81 -5.35 14.63 4.80
C VAL A 81 -5.54 13.11 4.87
N ALA A 82 -6.35 12.67 5.83
CA ALA A 82 -6.73 11.27 6.06
C ALA A 82 -5.58 10.26 6.21
N ARG A 83 -4.32 10.74 6.38
CA ARG A 83 -3.09 9.93 6.33
C ARG A 83 -2.83 9.26 4.97
N THR A 84 -3.39 9.81 3.89
CA THR A 84 -3.25 9.26 2.52
C THR A 84 -2.66 10.29 1.56
N TYR A 85 -3.09 11.55 1.69
CA TYR A 85 -2.72 12.60 0.76
C TYR A 85 -1.91 13.70 1.46
N LEU A 86 -0.92 14.22 0.75
CA LEU A 86 -0.22 15.46 1.09
C LEU A 86 -0.72 16.56 0.16
N ILE A 87 -1.06 17.71 0.73
CA ILE A 87 -1.51 18.89 0.00
C ILE A 87 -0.55 20.03 0.29
N ARG A 88 -0.07 20.71 -0.75
CA ARG A 88 0.81 21.87 -0.63
C ARG A 88 0.40 22.96 -1.59
N GLU A 89 0.70 24.20 -1.25
CA GLU A 89 0.55 25.33 -2.15
C GLU A 89 1.62 25.28 -3.26
N VAL A 90 1.25 25.73 -4.45
CA VAL A 90 2.16 25.96 -5.58
C VAL A 90 2.32 27.47 -5.76
N HIS A 91 3.56 27.94 -5.76
CA HIS A 91 3.91 29.35 -5.89
C HIS A 91 4.31 29.71 -7.34
N ASP A 92 3.49 29.33 -8.31
CA ASP A 92 3.63 29.80 -9.70
C ASP A 92 2.78 31.07 -9.96
N GLU A 93 2.88 31.65 -11.15
CA GLU A 93 2.15 32.89 -11.51
C GLU A 93 0.62 32.72 -11.47
N GLU A 94 0.12 31.48 -11.55
CA GLU A 94 -1.31 31.14 -11.57
C GLU A 94 -1.83 30.78 -10.17
N GLY A 95 -0.92 30.40 -9.26
CA GLY A 95 -1.21 29.90 -7.93
C GLY A 95 -1.91 28.54 -7.96
N GLY A 96 -1.99 27.88 -6.81
CA GLY A 96 -2.77 26.66 -6.69
C GLY A 96 -2.32 25.76 -5.56
N PHE A 97 -2.74 24.51 -5.64
CA PHE A 97 -2.26 23.46 -4.75
C PHE A 97 -2.07 22.15 -5.51
N GLU A 98 -1.11 21.37 -5.05
CA GLU A 98 -0.90 20.00 -5.49
C GLU A 98 -1.46 19.03 -4.45
N ILE A 99 -2.07 17.94 -4.92
CA ILE A 99 -2.43 16.79 -4.10
C ILE A 99 -1.52 15.63 -4.50
N ILE A 100 -0.79 15.10 -3.54
CA ILE A 100 0.15 14.01 -3.73
C ILE A 100 -0.34 12.79 -2.96
N ASP A 101 -0.47 11.66 -3.65
CA ASP A 101 -0.66 10.36 -2.99
C ASP A 101 0.63 9.97 -2.27
N GLN A 102 0.57 9.89 -0.94
CA GLN A 102 1.74 9.57 -0.12
C GLN A 102 2.26 8.15 -0.39
N HIS A 103 1.39 7.19 -0.67
CA HIS A 103 1.79 5.82 -0.92
C HIS A 103 2.55 5.72 -2.24
N ALA A 104 1.97 6.26 -3.32
CA ALA A 104 2.62 6.30 -4.63
C ALA A 104 3.94 7.10 -4.60
N LEU A 105 3.98 8.21 -3.85
CA LEU A 105 5.21 8.99 -3.65
C LEU A 105 6.28 8.18 -2.92
N HIS A 106 5.93 7.53 -1.81
CA HIS A 106 6.87 6.71 -1.04
C HIS A 106 7.44 5.56 -1.88
N GLU A 107 6.59 4.87 -2.64
CA GLU A 107 7.03 3.81 -3.55
C GLU A 107 7.95 4.34 -4.64
N ARG A 108 7.62 5.49 -5.25
CA ARG A 108 8.47 6.10 -6.26
C ARG A 108 9.84 6.47 -5.71
N ILE A 109 9.90 7.08 -4.52
CA ILE A 109 11.17 7.44 -3.86
C ILE A 109 12.01 6.17 -3.62
N ASN A 110 11.38 5.10 -3.09
CA ASN A 110 12.07 3.84 -2.83
C ASN A 110 12.57 3.19 -4.13
N PHE A 111 11.73 3.13 -5.16
CA PHE A 111 12.09 2.57 -6.47
C PHE A 111 13.26 3.32 -7.11
N GLU A 112 13.20 4.66 -7.16
CA GLU A 112 14.27 5.46 -7.74
C GLU A 112 15.57 5.34 -6.94
N ALA A 113 15.49 5.23 -5.61
CA ALA A 113 16.68 4.99 -4.79
C ALA A 113 17.27 3.60 -5.02
N LEU A 114 16.46 2.54 -5.03
CA LEU A 114 16.90 1.19 -5.31
C LEU A 114 17.48 1.06 -6.72
N LYS A 115 16.83 1.69 -7.71
CA LYS A 115 17.32 1.71 -9.09
C LYS A 115 18.72 2.32 -9.18
N ARG A 116 18.96 3.46 -8.51
CA ARG A 116 20.30 4.06 -8.45
C ARG A 116 21.31 3.16 -7.77
N ASP A 117 20.92 2.47 -6.69
CA ASP A 117 21.81 1.53 -6.01
C ASP A 117 22.21 0.38 -6.96
N VAL A 118 21.24 -0.20 -7.68
CA VAL A 118 21.47 -1.27 -8.67
C VAL A 118 22.35 -0.79 -9.83
N GLU A 119 22.11 0.43 -10.33
CA GLU A 119 22.95 1.04 -11.37
C GLU A 119 24.39 1.29 -10.90
N SER A 120 24.59 1.51 -9.60
CA SER A 120 25.90 1.70 -8.99
C SER A 120 26.64 0.39 -8.63
N GLY A 121 25.95 -0.74 -8.67
CA GLY A 121 26.48 -2.05 -8.31
C GLY A 121 25.45 -2.92 -7.58
N VAL A 122 25.92 -3.87 -6.75
CA VAL A 122 25.02 -4.69 -5.94
C VAL A 122 24.53 -3.86 -4.74
N PRO A 123 23.21 -3.67 -4.54
CA PRO A 123 22.69 -2.92 -3.41
C PRO A 123 23.10 -3.51 -2.06
N GLU A 124 23.31 -2.64 -1.07
CA GLU A 124 23.54 -3.11 0.30
C GLU A 124 22.33 -3.89 0.82
N MET A 125 22.59 -5.06 1.40
CA MET A 125 21.55 -5.96 1.90
C MET A 125 21.48 -5.93 3.43
N GLN A 126 20.27 -5.81 3.96
CA GLN A 126 19.97 -6.14 5.34
C GLN A 126 19.75 -7.65 5.44
N ARG A 127 20.70 -8.34 6.09
CA ARG A 127 20.58 -9.77 6.42
C ARG A 127 19.64 -9.98 7.59
N PHE A 128 18.82 -11.01 7.51
CA PHE A 128 18.00 -11.45 8.64
C PHE A 128 18.80 -12.34 9.58
N LEU A 129 18.57 -12.21 10.89
CA LEU A 129 19.18 -13.07 11.90
C LEU A 129 18.72 -14.53 11.75
N VAL A 130 17.45 -14.69 11.38
CA VAL A 130 16.82 -15.98 11.05
C VAL A 130 16.18 -15.81 9.68
N PRO A 131 16.45 -16.70 8.72
CA PRO A 131 15.80 -16.64 7.42
C PRO A 131 14.28 -16.76 7.54
N GLU A 132 13.55 -15.99 6.74
CA GLU A 132 12.10 -16.10 6.66
C GLU A 132 11.74 -17.18 5.64
N LEU A 133 10.93 -18.15 6.05
CA LEU A 133 10.50 -19.26 5.20
C LEU A 133 9.15 -18.93 4.57
N VAL A 134 9.08 -19.03 3.24
CA VAL A 134 7.88 -18.74 2.46
C VAL A 134 7.44 -20.01 1.73
N GLU A 135 6.23 -20.48 2.04
CA GLU A 135 5.63 -21.66 1.40
C GLU A 135 5.12 -21.33 0.00
N VAL A 136 5.56 -22.12 -0.98
CA VAL A 136 5.27 -21.94 -2.41
C VAL A 136 5.02 -23.28 -3.08
N SER A 137 4.36 -23.27 -4.22
CA SER A 137 4.17 -24.46 -5.04
C SER A 137 5.46 -24.91 -5.73
N ARG A 138 5.54 -26.19 -6.10
CA ARG A 138 6.65 -26.73 -6.91
C ARG A 138 6.79 -25.99 -8.25
N ASP A 139 5.69 -25.52 -8.82
CA ASP A 139 5.70 -24.73 -10.05
C ASP A 139 6.36 -23.36 -9.84
N GLU A 140 6.07 -22.70 -8.72
CA GLU A 140 6.71 -21.42 -8.35
C GLU A 140 8.21 -21.59 -8.08
N ILE A 141 8.63 -22.68 -7.42
CA ILE A 141 10.07 -23.00 -7.27
C ILE A 141 10.75 -23.11 -8.62
N ARG A 142 10.19 -23.91 -9.55
CA ARG A 142 10.76 -24.06 -10.91
C ARG A 142 10.84 -22.76 -11.69
N ARG A 143 9.92 -21.82 -11.43
CA ARG A 143 9.91 -20.51 -12.07
C ARG A 143 10.98 -19.59 -11.51
N ILE A 144 11.18 -19.57 -10.20
CA ILE A 144 12.10 -18.62 -9.56
C ILE A 144 13.56 -19.11 -9.51
N GLU A 145 13.77 -20.43 -9.48
CA GLU A 145 15.11 -21.05 -9.36
C GLU A 145 16.12 -20.53 -10.41
N PRO A 146 15.78 -20.35 -11.70
CA PRO A 146 16.72 -19.79 -12.68
C PRO A 146 17.09 -18.32 -12.44
N HIS A 147 16.30 -17.58 -11.66
CA HIS A 147 16.45 -16.14 -11.46
C HIS A 147 17.05 -15.77 -10.09
N LEU A 148 17.44 -16.75 -9.26
CA LEU A 148 17.98 -16.48 -7.91
C LEU A 148 19.22 -15.58 -7.94
N ASP A 149 20.10 -15.77 -8.92
CA ASP A 149 21.30 -14.93 -9.09
C ASP A 149 20.94 -13.50 -9.52
N GLU A 150 19.91 -13.33 -10.35
CA GLU A 150 19.40 -12.01 -10.76
C GLU A 150 18.76 -11.27 -9.58
N LEU A 151 17.97 -11.99 -8.76
CA LEU A 151 17.40 -11.46 -7.52
C LEU A 151 18.51 -11.04 -6.55
N ARG A 152 19.56 -11.85 -6.43
CA ARG A 152 20.72 -11.52 -5.59
C ARG A 152 21.45 -10.28 -6.09
N ALA A 153 21.56 -10.10 -7.41
CA ALA A 153 22.19 -8.93 -8.02
C ALA A 153 21.45 -7.62 -7.70
N ILE A 154 20.13 -7.67 -7.49
CA ILE A 154 19.32 -6.52 -7.05
C ILE A 154 19.16 -6.43 -5.52
N GLY A 155 19.91 -7.23 -4.76
CA GLY A 155 19.95 -7.19 -3.30
C GLY A 155 18.87 -8.02 -2.59
N ILE A 156 18.20 -8.94 -3.28
CA ILE A 156 17.23 -9.87 -2.72
C ILE A 156 17.89 -11.26 -2.60
N ASP A 157 18.25 -11.67 -1.38
CA ASP A 157 18.89 -12.98 -1.16
C ASP A 157 17.85 -14.03 -0.78
N VAL A 158 17.53 -14.90 -1.74
CA VAL A 158 16.57 -16.00 -1.60
C VAL A 158 17.25 -17.30 -2.04
N ALA A 159 16.97 -18.38 -1.31
CA ALA A 159 17.43 -19.72 -1.64
C ALA A 159 16.27 -20.72 -1.62
N VAL A 160 16.36 -21.77 -2.43
CA VAL A 160 15.41 -22.89 -2.37
C VAL A 160 15.68 -23.73 -1.13
N PHE A 161 14.63 -24.00 -0.36
CA PHE A 161 14.68 -24.83 0.83
C PHE A 161 13.69 -25.99 0.71
N GLY A 162 14.12 -27.09 0.08
CA GLY A 162 13.23 -28.24 -0.18
C GLY A 162 12.34 -28.02 -1.41
N GLU A 163 11.22 -28.75 -1.49
CA GLU A 163 10.41 -28.80 -2.72
C GLU A 163 9.32 -27.73 -2.82
N THR A 164 8.94 -27.10 -1.70
CA THR A 164 7.80 -26.18 -1.60
C THR A 164 8.09 -24.97 -0.71
N THR A 165 9.36 -24.65 -0.45
CA THR A 165 9.71 -23.55 0.45
C THR A 165 10.89 -22.75 -0.10
N LEU A 166 10.81 -21.43 0.02
CA LEU A 166 11.89 -20.49 -0.23
C LEU A 166 12.37 -19.91 1.11
N ALA A 167 13.68 -19.80 1.30
CA ALA A 167 14.28 -19.13 2.43
C ALA A 167 14.79 -17.76 2.01
N VAL A 168 14.25 -16.70 2.62
CA VAL A 168 14.72 -15.32 2.41
C VAL A 168 15.77 -14.99 3.47
N HIS A 169 16.99 -14.73 3.02
CA HIS A 169 18.13 -14.43 3.88
C HIS A 169 18.38 -12.93 4.08
N GLY A 170 17.87 -12.10 3.17
CA GLY A 170 17.99 -10.66 3.27
C GLY A 170 17.40 -9.92 2.07
N VAL A 171 17.24 -8.63 2.24
CA VAL A 171 16.64 -7.71 1.26
C VAL A 171 17.41 -6.39 1.25
N PRO A 172 17.21 -5.48 0.27
CA PRO A 172 17.91 -4.21 0.25
C PRO A 172 17.64 -3.35 1.50
N VAL A 173 18.67 -2.71 2.05
CA VAL A 173 18.60 -1.89 3.29
C VAL A 173 17.56 -0.76 3.17
N ARG A 174 17.30 -0.26 1.95
CA ARG A 174 16.35 0.83 1.72
C ARG A 174 14.88 0.43 1.89
N LEU A 175 14.55 -0.85 1.78
CA LEU A 175 13.19 -1.32 2.01
C LEU A 175 12.89 -1.25 3.52
N ARG A 176 12.17 -0.20 3.93
CA ARG A 176 11.76 -0.04 5.33
C ARG A 176 10.66 -1.03 5.66
N ARG A 177 10.87 -1.86 6.68
CA ARG A 177 9.95 -2.95 7.11
C ARG A 177 9.60 -3.89 5.95
N PRO A 178 10.58 -4.63 5.43
CA PRO A 178 10.27 -5.62 4.43
C PRO A 178 9.31 -6.64 5.04
N GLU A 179 8.28 -7.00 4.29
CA GLU A 179 7.46 -8.20 4.51
C GLU A 179 7.95 -9.22 3.47
N PRO A 180 8.94 -10.07 3.81
CA PRO A 180 9.60 -10.96 2.86
C PRO A 180 8.63 -11.90 2.15
N GLU A 181 7.65 -12.44 2.87
CA GLU A 181 6.57 -13.20 2.24
C GLU A 181 5.84 -12.38 1.16
N ALA A 182 5.41 -11.15 1.46
CA ALA A 182 4.69 -10.32 0.50
C ALA A 182 5.54 -10.01 -0.74
N LEU A 183 6.83 -9.70 -0.54
CA LEU A 183 7.80 -9.46 -1.61
C LEU A 183 7.97 -10.68 -2.52
N VAL A 184 8.20 -11.86 -1.94
CA VAL A 184 8.35 -13.11 -2.70
C VAL A 184 7.08 -13.42 -3.49
N ARG A 185 5.91 -13.24 -2.88
CA ARG A 185 4.61 -13.43 -3.54
C ARG A 185 4.37 -12.46 -4.69
N GLU A 186 4.92 -11.25 -4.62
CA GLU A 186 4.83 -10.28 -5.70
C GLU A 186 5.76 -10.65 -6.85
N ILE A 187 7.01 -11.04 -6.55
CA ILE A 187 7.97 -11.52 -7.54
C ILE A 187 7.41 -12.71 -8.33
N LEU A 188 6.77 -13.67 -7.64
CA LEU A 188 6.18 -14.85 -8.28
C LEU A 188 4.94 -14.55 -9.14
N ARG A 189 4.34 -13.36 -8.96
CA ARG A 189 3.18 -12.89 -9.75
C ARG A 189 3.57 -12.09 -10.98
N SER A 190 4.79 -11.54 -11.01
CA SER A 190 5.34 -10.78 -12.15
C SER A 190 5.83 -11.69 -13.27
#